data_AF-A0A1F4DUV5-F1
#
_entry.id   AF-A0A1F4DUV5-F1
#
_cell.length_a   1.000
_cell.length_b   1.000
_cell.length_c   1.000
_cell.angle_alpha   90.00
_cell.angle_beta   90.00
_cell.angle_gamma   90.00
#
_symmetry.space_group_name_H-M   'P 1'
#
loop_
_entity.id
_entity.type
_entity.pdbx_description
1 polymer ?
#
loop_
_entity_poly.entity_id
_entity_poly.type
_entity_poly.pdbx_seq_one_letter_code
_entity_poly.pdbx_strand_id
1 'polypeptide(L)' 'MTKEVQMSIKMEPELRDQFMSVAAATHTPAAHIVRQLMRNFIARHETPNATTIAAMQAADRGEGTRFESTDALFKDLGI' A
#
# COMPACT_ATOMS: atom_id res chain seq x y z
N MET A 1 -2.87 -24.81 -8.54
CA MET A 1 -2.35 -23.77 -9.44
C MET A 1 -3.44 -22.76 -9.69
N THR A 2 -3.27 -21.53 -9.24
CA THR A 2 -4.26 -20.46 -9.44
C THR A 2 -4.25 -20.08 -10.92
N LYS A 3 -5.43 -20.08 -11.56
CA LYS A 3 -5.56 -19.79 -12.99
C LYS A 3 -5.12 -18.35 -13.27
N GLU A 4 -4.15 -18.15 -14.14
CA GLU A 4 -3.78 -16.81 -14.58
C GLU A 4 -4.94 -16.18 -15.36
N VAL A 5 -5.23 -14.90 -15.07
CA VAL A 5 -6.32 -14.15 -15.71
C VAL A 5 -5.70 -13.07 -16.58
N GLN A 6 -6.15 -12.97 -17.84
CA GLN A 6 -5.75 -11.91 -18.75
C GLN A 6 -6.69 -10.71 -18.60
N MET A 7 -6.10 -9.52 -18.48
CA MET A 7 -6.82 -8.25 -18.50
C MET A 7 -6.44 -7.49 -19.76
N SER A 8 -7.45 -6.96 -20.47
CA SER A 8 -7.27 -6.09 -21.64
C SER A 8 -7.87 -4.72 -21.36
N ILE A 9 -7.14 -3.66 -21.69
CA ILE A 9 -7.54 -2.27 -21.44
C ILE A 9 -7.38 -1.51 -22.76
N LYS A 10 -8.39 -0.71 -23.13
CA LYS A 10 -8.29 0.24 -24.23
C LYS A 10 -7.52 1.48 -23.75
N MET A 11 -6.59 1.96 -24.57
CA MET A 11 -5.68 3.05 -24.24
C MET A 11 -5.44 3.90 -25.48
N GLU A 12 -5.23 5.20 -25.26
CA GLU A 12 -4.83 6.14 -26.29
C GLU A 12 -3.48 5.71 -26.91
N PRO A 13 -3.32 5.72 -28.24
CA PRO A 13 -2.09 5.31 -28.90
C PRO A 13 -0.85 6.06 -28.38
N GLU A 14 -0.96 7.36 -28.15
CA GLU A 14 0.14 8.19 -27.70
C GLU A 14 0.60 7.83 -26.28
N LEU A 15 -0.36 7.49 -25.40
CA LEU A 15 -0.05 7.04 -24.04
C LEU A 15 0.64 5.67 -24.06
N ARG A 16 0.18 4.76 -24.95
CA ARG A 16 0.81 3.46 -25.16
C ARG A 16 2.27 3.62 -25.56
N ASP A 17 2.53 4.47 -26.53
CA ASP A 17 3.87 4.63 -27.10
C ASP A 17 4.83 5.23 -26.08
N GLN A 18 4.38 6.24 -25.33
CA GLN A 18 5.15 6.82 -24.22
C GLN A 18 5.44 5.77 -23.14
N PHE A 19 4.44 5.01 -22.72
CA PHE A 19 4.61 3.99 -21.69
C PHE A 19 5.59 2.90 -22.12
N MET A 20 5.49 2.44 -23.37
CA MET A 20 6.40 1.43 -23.91
C MET A 20 7.83 1.96 -24.06
N SER A 21 8.00 3.22 -24.45
CA SER A 21 9.31 3.87 -24.53
C SER A 21 10.00 3.91 -23.15
N VAL A 22 9.27 4.32 -22.11
CA VAL A 22 9.80 4.35 -20.74
C VAL A 22 10.12 2.94 -20.24
N ALA A 23 9.21 1.98 -20.45
CA ALA A 23 9.42 0.59 -20.03
C ALA A 23 10.68 -0.04 -20.68
N ALA A 24 10.93 0.27 -21.95
CA ALA A 24 12.13 -0.17 -22.66
C ALA A 24 13.40 0.48 -22.09
N ALA A 25 13.37 1.78 -21.82
CA ALA A 25 14.49 2.50 -21.22
C ALA A 25 14.83 2.00 -19.80
N THR A 26 13.82 1.55 -19.04
CA THR A 26 14.02 0.96 -17.71
C THR A 26 14.23 -0.55 -17.73
N HIS A 27 14.37 -1.17 -18.91
CA HIS A 27 14.51 -2.63 -19.09
C HIS A 27 13.50 -3.48 -18.30
N THR A 28 12.30 -2.95 -18.10
CA THR A 28 11.28 -3.58 -17.26
C THR A 28 10.06 -3.92 -18.12
N PRO A 29 9.57 -5.16 -18.12
CA PRO A 29 8.39 -5.51 -18.90
C PRO A 29 7.17 -4.66 -18.52
N ALA A 30 6.44 -4.15 -19.51
CA ALA A 30 5.22 -3.36 -19.32
C ALA A 30 4.22 -4.01 -18.33
N ALA A 31 3.98 -5.32 -18.47
CA ALA A 31 3.10 -6.06 -17.57
C ALA A 31 3.64 -6.16 -16.12
N HIS A 32 4.96 -6.07 -15.92
CA HIS A 32 5.52 -5.98 -14.57
C HIS A 32 5.21 -4.62 -13.95
N ILE A 33 5.44 -3.54 -14.69
CA ILE A 33 5.14 -2.17 -14.25
C ILE A 33 3.66 -2.03 -13.89
N VAL A 34 2.75 -2.47 -14.76
CA VAL A 34 1.29 -2.42 -14.48
C VAL A 34 0.93 -3.20 -13.22
N ARG A 35 1.49 -4.41 -13.02
CA ARG A 35 1.25 -5.18 -11.79
C ARG A 35 1.77 -4.48 -10.55
N GLN A 36 2.94 -3.84 -10.62
CA GLN A 36 3.46 -3.04 -9.51
C GLN A 36 2.59 -1.82 -9.22
N LEU A 37 2.15 -1.11 -10.25
CA LEU A 37 1.22 0.03 -10.09
C LEU A 37 -0.07 -0.40 -9.41
N MET A 38 -0.65 -1.54 -9.80
CA MET A 38 -1.83 -2.10 -9.14
C MET A 38 -1.58 -2.44 -7.67
N ARG A 39 -0.47 -3.11 -7.36
CA ARG A 39 -0.11 -3.46 -5.97
C ARG A 39 0.07 -2.19 -5.12
N ASN A 40 0.75 -1.20 -5.66
CA ASN A 40 0.97 0.08 -4.98
C ASN A 40 -0.34 0.84 -4.80
N PHE A 41 -1.24 0.80 -5.78
CA PHE A 41 -2.56 1.40 -5.67
C PHE A 41 -3.37 0.73 -4.55
N ILE A 42 -3.46 -0.60 -4.55
CA ILE A 42 -4.14 -1.36 -3.50
C ILE A 42 -3.53 -1.03 -2.12
N ALA A 43 -2.21 -1.10 -1.98
CA ALA A 43 -1.54 -0.84 -0.70
C ALA A 43 -1.80 0.56 -0.15
N ARG A 44 -1.87 1.57 -1.04
CA ARG A 44 -2.22 2.95 -0.66
C ARG A 44 -3.65 3.09 -0.16
N HIS A 45 -4.57 2.27 -0.67
CA HIS A 45 -5.98 2.30 -0.28
C HIS A 45 -6.32 1.35 0.88
N GLU A 46 -5.48 0.34 1.12
CA GLU A 46 -5.57 -0.55 2.28
C GLU A 46 -4.80 -0.03 3.50
N THR A 47 -4.10 1.11 3.39
CA THR A 47 -3.42 1.76 4.52
C THR A 47 -4.14 3.06 4.88
N PRO A 48 -4.54 3.26 6.15
CA PRO A 48 -4.39 2.34 7.28
C PRO A 48 -5.26 1.09 7.12
N ASN A 49 -4.72 -0.08 7.46
CA ASN A 49 -5.46 -1.34 7.39
C ASN A 49 -6.54 -1.37 8.48
N ALA A 50 -7.44 -2.36 8.41
CA ALA A 50 -8.55 -2.48 9.35
C ALA A 50 -8.09 -2.48 10.83
N THR A 51 -6.95 -3.11 11.13
CA THR A 51 -6.38 -3.13 12.49
C THR A 51 -5.93 -1.74 12.92
N THR A 52 -5.22 -1.00 12.07
CA THR A 52 -4.79 0.37 12.36
C THR A 52 -6.00 1.30 12.53
N ILE A 53 -7.01 1.18 11.67
CA ILE A 53 -8.26 1.96 11.79
C ILE A 53 -8.93 1.69 13.14
N ALA A 54 -9.07 0.42 13.54
CA ALA A 54 -9.68 0.06 14.81
C ALA A 54 -8.89 0.61 16.01
N ALA A 55 -7.55 0.55 15.95
CA ALA A 55 -6.69 1.10 16.99
C ALA A 55 -6.81 2.63 17.11
N MET A 56 -6.86 3.35 15.98
CA MET A 56 -7.08 4.80 15.97
C MET A 56 -8.44 5.17 16.56
N GLN A 57 -9.50 4.46 16.17
CA GLN A 57 -10.85 4.69 16.71
C GLN A 57 -10.94 4.39 18.21
N ALA A 58 -10.23 3.37 18.70
CA ALA A 58 -10.14 3.08 20.14
C ALA A 58 -9.45 4.24 20.88
N ALA A 59 -8.32 4.72 20.36
CA ALA A 59 -7.61 5.86 20.91
C ALA A 59 -8.48 7.14 20.92
N ASP A 60 -9.24 7.41 19.86
CA ASP A 60 -10.16 8.56 19.76
C ASP A 60 -11.29 8.49 20.81
N ARG A 61 -11.74 7.29 21.16
CA ARG A 61 -12.70 7.06 22.26
C ARG A 61 -12.06 7.14 23.65
N GLY A 62 -10.75 7.36 23.72
CA GLY A 62 -9.98 7.39 24.97
C GLY A 62 -9.66 6.02 25.55
N GLU A 63 -9.82 4.95 24.76
CA GLU A 63 -9.44 3.59 25.14
C GLU A 63 -7.91 3.43 25.06
N GLY A 64 -7.35 2.62 25.96
CA GLY A 64 -5.91 2.35 26.03
C GLY A 64 -5.28 2.76 27.36
N THR A 65 -4.08 2.24 27.61
CA THR A 65 -3.34 2.54 28.84
C THR A 65 -2.75 3.94 28.75
N ARG A 66 -3.05 4.77 29.75
CA ARG A 66 -2.39 6.07 29.95
C ARG A 66 -1.35 5.92 31.05
N PHE A 67 -0.18 6.49 30.84
CA PHE A 67 0.91 6.47 31.79
C PHE A 67 1.12 7.88 32.35
N GLU A 68 1.51 7.95 33.62
CA GLU A 68 1.75 9.22 34.34
C GLU A 68 3.03 9.93 33.87
N SER A 69 3.95 9.20 33.24
CA SER A 69 5.20 9.73 32.69
C SER A 69 5.71 8.88 31.52
N THR A 70 6.67 9.44 30.78
CA THR A 70 7.39 8.72 29.72
C THR A 70 8.19 7.53 30.27
N ASP A 71 8.76 7.66 31.47
CA ASP A 71 9.54 6.59 32.09
C ASP A 71 8.65 5.39 32.46
N ALA A 72 7.42 5.65 32.92
CA ALA A 72 6.44 4.59 33.20
C ALA A 72 6.01 3.86 31.92
N LEU A 73 5.84 4.59 30.81
CA LEU A 73 5.55 4.02 29.49
C LEU A 73 6.68 3.10 29.01
N PHE A 74 7.94 3.55 29.05
CA PHE A 74 9.07 2.73 28.58
C PHE A 74 9.26 1.47 29.42
N LYS A 75 9.10 1.57 30.74
CA LYS A 75 9.12 0.42 31.63
C LYS A 75 8.06 -0.63 31.26
N ASP A 76 6.86 -0.21 30.89
CA ASP A 76 5.78 -1.12 30.46
C ASP A 76 6.06 -1.74 29.08
N LEU A 77 6.57 -0.95 28.15
CA LEU A 77 6.95 -1.41 26.80
C LEU A 77 8.18 -2.32 26.77
N GLY A 78 8.96 -2.37 27.87
CA GLY A 78 10.15 -3.20 27.98
C GLY A 78 11.30 -2.75 27.07
N ILE A 79 11.34 -1.46 26.72
CA ILE A 79 12.38 -0.82 25.90
C ILE A 79 13.11 0.28 26.66
#